data_AF-A0ABD2NIU4-F1
#
_entry.id   AF-A0ABD2NIU4-F1
#
_cell.length_a   1.000
_cell.length_b   1.000
_cell.length_c   1.000
_cell.angle_alpha   90.00
_cell.angle_beta   90.00
_cell.angle_gamma   90.00
#
_symmetry.space_group_name_H-M   'P 1'
#
loop_
_entity.id
_entity.type
_entity.pdbx_description
1 polymer ?
#
loop_
_entity_poly.entity_id
_entity_poly.type
_entity_poly.pdbx_seq_one_letter_code
_entity_poly.pdbx_strand_id
1 'polypeptide(L)'
;MAAISLTLSSWKRYQENPTVVSLEKDFRNWMNPFPAVTGCFLNRTNVEKATERWNIGESEEKFEYYLDFIKVVSNSSYRNLDEFERFKGDATLQNIDMIEIATHVHPELMGGLVTFDPKVKSKWMVIMTEVGLCFTVNSKFASLLEIMVPGGNISNDDEFYLLRCHYLNGQCYARYDSDASLEIKYYVHSFLDVIHTTTTGPIIVRESQEMDVSFRMQETTSSVSLRALSATQRGCRFHDEPMTKEVPIYSSTICYMLCRQKLTMKLCGCKPFFYIIGDSDKICDVDGLICLSKHMDKLTSDPAELDCKCPQSCDLIRYLPQVPKITNWESGYFDQRITFRWGLIPPTTKYIRDVIFGIDSFVAMVNLFLYSINISTIFCGSARILGEVFLSYIPIGILLTICIVGGVYYFRVPPPGPEVVDAILGRDLSEVDSNNSGYVVRTVAHRGAGLDAPENTLEAFTMCKEKGCDFIEFDVGLTVDGVPVVFHDSNLQRMADSDLVVRETKWKDLSGVNLSVKHPFKDRYPQTNIPTLEQTVNHLLAAGQRMFIDIKDNDSKMIKVILDLYEKHPELESRVIVSSFSLQSYIISGEKILR
;
A
#
# COMPACT_ATOMS: atom_id res chain seq x y z
N MET A 1 18.71 3.11 37.68
CA MET A 1 17.22 3.13 37.63
C MET A 1 16.67 3.65 36.31
N ALA A 2 16.97 4.89 35.89
CA ALA A 2 16.45 5.44 34.63
C ALA A 2 16.82 4.60 33.38
N ALA A 3 18.08 4.19 33.25
CA ALA A 3 18.52 3.37 32.12
C ALA A 3 17.89 1.96 32.10
N ILE A 4 17.64 1.36 33.27
CA ILE A 4 16.90 0.10 33.40
C ILE A 4 15.46 0.30 32.92
N SER A 5 14.80 1.37 33.37
CA SER A 5 13.44 1.73 32.96
C SER A 5 13.33 1.92 31.44
N LEU A 6 14.28 2.66 30.84
CA LEU A 6 14.33 2.88 29.39
C LEU A 6 14.58 1.58 28.62
N THR A 7 15.47 0.71 29.10
CA THR A 7 15.77 -0.58 28.47
C THR A 7 14.54 -1.50 28.51
N LEU A 8 13.86 -1.58 29.65
CA LEU A 8 12.61 -2.33 29.80
C LEU A 8 11.49 -1.75 28.94
N SER A 9 11.39 -0.42 28.83
CA SER A 9 10.42 0.26 27.98
C SER A 9 10.65 -0.05 26.50
N SER A 10 11.90 0.01 26.04
CA SER A 10 12.27 -0.34 24.67
C SER A 10 12.01 -1.81 24.37
N TRP A 11 12.32 -2.72 25.31
CA TRP A 11 11.98 -4.14 25.17
C TRP A 11 10.47 -4.35 25.04
N LYS A 12 9.68 -3.69 25.89
CA LYS A 12 8.21 -3.77 25.83
C LYS A 12 7.67 -3.25 24.50
N ARG A 13 8.20 -2.13 23.98
CA ARG A 13 7.81 -1.60 22.66
C ARG A 13 8.16 -2.55 21.53
N TYR A 14 9.36 -3.15 21.56
CA TYR A 14 9.77 -4.16 20.58
C TYR A 14 8.87 -5.40 20.59
N GLN A 15 8.41 -5.83 21.77
CA GLN A 15 7.54 -7.01 21.90
C GLN A 15 6.08 -6.72 21.54
N GLU A 16 5.53 -5.60 21.99
CA GLU A 16 4.09 -5.33 21.93
C GLU A 16 3.70 -4.36 20.82
N ASN A 17 4.55 -3.39 20.45
CA ASN A 17 4.22 -2.32 19.50
C ASN A 17 5.40 -1.95 18.56
N PRO A 18 5.96 -2.91 17.80
CA PRO A 18 7.14 -2.65 16.98
C PRO A 18 6.84 -1.94 15.65
N THR A 19 5.58 -1.90 15.20
CA THR A 19 5.21 -1.45 13.85
C THR A 19 4.48 -0.10 13.83
N VAL A 20 4.58 0.62 12.72
CA VAL A 20 3.77 1.80 12.37
C VAL A 20 3.11 1.62 11.03
N VAL A 21 2.04 2.38 10.80
CA VAL A 21 1.44 2.53 9.47
C VAL A 21 1.63 3.97 9.00
N SER A 22 2.33 4.14 7.88
CA SER A 22 2.48 5.41 7.18
C SER A 22 1.60 5.45 5.93
N LEU A 23 1.44 6.63 5.34
CA LEU A 23 0.65 6.84 4.13
C LEU A 23 1.57 7.29 3.00
N GLU A 24 1.44 6.64 1.85
CA GLU A 24 2.12 6.97 0.62
C GLU A 24 1.12 7.59 -0.38
N LYS A 25 1.61 8.53 -1.21
CA LYS A 25 0.81 9.22 -2.24
C LYS A 25 1.42 9.19 -3.64
N ASP A 26 2.40 8.32 -3.90
CA ASP A 26 3.01 8.17 -5.24
C ASP A 26 2.15 7.33 -6.21
N PHE A 27 0.84 7.61 -6.24
CA PHE A 27 -0.13 6.76 -6.94
C PHE A 27 0.04 6.67 -8.45
N ARG A 28 0.83 7.57 -9.04
CA ARG A 28 1.08 7.61 -10.49
C ARG A 28 2.03 6.52 -10.96
N ASN A 29 2.81 5.92 -10.07
CA ASN A 29 3.79 4.88 -10.37
C ASN A 29 3.33 3.47 -9.94
N TRP A 30 2.19 3.36 -9.26
CA TRP A 30 1.74 2.09 -8.70
C TRP A 30 1.07 1.18 -9.74
N MET A 31 1.45 -0.10 -9.71
CA MET A 31 0.75 -1.19 -10.40
C MET A 31 -0.20 -1.89 -9.43
N ASN A 32 -1.45 -1.44 -9.43
CA ASN A 32 -2.47 -1.86 -8.47
C ASN A 32 -3.06 -3.22 -8.84
N PRO A 33 -3.15 -4.19 -7.92
CA PRO A 33 -3.79 -5.46 -8.21
C PRO A 33 -5.27 -5.27 -8.55
N PHE A 34 -5.70 -5.84 -9.66
CA PHE A 34 -7.09 -5.87 -10.06
C PHE A 34 -7.85 -6.88 -9.18
N PRO A 35 -9.13 -6.64 -8.81
CA PRO A 35 -9.89 -7.57 -7.98
C PRO A 35 -10.10 -8.94 -8.62
N ALA A 36 -10.16 -9.96 -7.78
CA ALA A 36 -10.66 -11.28 -8.16
C ALA A 36 -12.19 -11.27 -8.16
N VAL A 37 -12.77 -12.08 -9.02
CA VAL A 37 -14.22 -12.33 -9.04
C VAL A 37 -14.45 -13.82 -9.02
N THR A 38 -15.29 -14.26 -8.09
CA THR A 38 -15.83 -15.62 -8.04
C THR A 38 -17.31 -15.60 -8.36
N GLY A 39 -17.71 -16.26 -9.44
CA GLY A 39 -19.10 -16.46 -9.85
C GLY A 39 -19.59 -17.85 -9.48
N CYS A 40 -20.85 -17.97 -9.05
CA CYS A 40 -21.50 -19.25 -8.82
C CYS A 40 -22.90 -19.20 -9.44
N PHE A 41 -23.26 -20.21 -10.25
CA PHE A 41 -24.63 -20.34 -10.73
C PHE A 41 -25.59 -20.50 -9.54
N LEU A 42 -26.79 -19.89 -9.63
CA LEU A 42 -27.82 -20.11 -8.61
C LEU A 42 -28.30 -21.57 -8.59
N ASN A 43 -28.48 -22.15 -9.78
CA ASN A 43 -28.74 -23.56 -9.98
C ASN A 43 -27.52 -24.20 -10.64
N ARG A 44 -26.90 -25.15 -9.93
CA ARG A 44 -25.65 -25.81 -10.34
C ARG A 44 -25.87 -27.17 -10.98
N THR A 45 -27.10 -27.48 -11.37
CA THR A 45 -27.45 -28.78 -11.96
C THR A 45 -27.92 -28.62 -13.40
N ASN A 46 -27.17 -29.17 -14.34
CA ASN A 46 -27.61 -29.44 -15.69
C ASN A 46 -28.30 -30.81 -15.71
N VAL A 47 -29.62 -30.80 -15.92
CA VAL A 47 -30.46 -32.01 -15.89
C VAL A 47 -30.12 -32.97 -17.03
N GLU A 48 -29.77 -32.46 -18.22
CA GLU A 48 -29.38 -33.29 -19.37
C GLU A 48 -28.11 -34.10 -19.09
N LYS A 49 -27.11 -33.49 -18.44
CA LYS A 49 -25.89 -34.20 -18.01
C LYS A 49 -26.18 -35.21 -16.89
N ALA A 50 -27.13 -34.89 -16.01
CA ALA A 50 -27.51 -35.80 -14.94
C ALA A 50 -28.16 -37.09 -15.47
N THR A 51 -28.96 -37.01 -16.55
CA THR A 51 -29.62 -38.17 -17.16
C THR A 51 -28.65 -39.06 -17.95
N GLU A 52 -27.69 -38.47 -18.67
CA GLU A 52 -26.71 -39.19 -19.49
C GLU A 52 -25.82 -40.14 -18.65
N ARG A 53 -25.35 -39.68 -17.48
CA ARG A 53 -24.37 -40.41 -16.65
C ARG A 53 -24.92 -41.66 -15.96
N TRP A 54 -26.18 -41.64 -15.56
CA TRP A 54 -26.79 -42.70 -14.74
C TRP A 54 -27.55 -43.72 -15.57
N ASN A 55 -27.76 -43.45 -16.87
CA ASN A 55 -28.47 -44.35 -17.80
C ASN A 55 -29.86 -44.75 -17.29
N ILE A 56 -30.45 -43.91 -16.43
CA ILE A 56 -31.77 -44.08 -15.85
C ILE A 56 -32.74 -43.37 -16.80
N GLY A 57 -33.58 -44.13 -17.50
CA GLY A 57 -34.61 -43.54 -18.34
C GLY A 57 -35.67 -42.81 -17.51
N GLU A 58 -36.29 -41.78 -18.09
CA GLU A 58 -37.41 -41.02 -17.47
C GLU A 58 -38.57 -41.93 -17.01
N SER A 59 -38.64 -43.17 -17.51
CA SER A 59 -39.66 -44.17 -17.18
C SER A 59 -39.36 -45.04 -15.95
N GLU A 60 -38.21 -44.88 -15.29
CA GLU A 60 -37.88 -45.64 -14.08
C GLU A 60 -38.42 -44.95 -12.82
N GLU A 61 -39.08 -45.73 -11.94
CA GLU A 61 -39.71 -45.25 -10.71
C GLU A 61 -38.73 -44.55 -9.73
N LYS A 62 -37.42 -44.79 -9.88
CA LYS A 62 -36.36 -44.20 -9.04
C LYS A 62 -35.65 -43.01 -9.67
N PHE A 63 -35.97 -42.63 -10.90
CA PHE A 63 -35.30 -41.54 -11.60
C PHE A 63 -35.38 -40.21 -10.84
N GLU A 64 -36.59 -39.84 -10.41
CA GLU A 64 -36.82 -38.59 -9.67
C GLU A 64 -36.03 -38.55 -8.35
N TYR A 65 -35.94 -39.69 -7.65
CA TYR A 65 -35.21 -39.81 -6.40
C TYR A 65 -33.70 -39.52 -6.57
N TYR A 66 -33.06 -40.17 -7.55
CA TYR A 66 -31.62 -39.96 -7.80
C TYR A 66 -31.33 -38.60 -8.42
N LEU A 67 -32.23 -38.09 -9.27
CA LEU A 67 -32.11 -36.74 -9.81
C LEU A 67 -32.17 -35.70 -8.69
N ASP A 68 -33.05 -35.88 -7.71
CA ASP A 68 -33.11 -35.00 -6.54
C ASP A 68 -31.85 -35.13 -5.68
N PHE A 69 -31.31 -36.33 -5.48
CA PHE A 69 -30.01 -36.50 -4.80
C PHE A 69 -28.89 -35.70 -5.50
N ILE A 70 -28.82 -35.78 -6.83
CA ILE A 70 -27.85 -35.04 -7.64
C ILE A 70 -28.02 -33.52 -7.47
N LYS A 71 -29.27 -33.03 -7.47
CA LYS A 71 -29.56 -31.61 -7.25
C LYS A 71 -29.11 -31.15 -5.86
N VAL A 72 -29.36 -31.95 -4.84
CA VAL A 72 -28.95 -31.67 -3.46
C VAL A 72 -27.42 -31.65 -3.34
N VAL A 73 -26.73 -32.64 -3.91
CA VAL A 73 -25.25 -32.70 -3.91
C VAL A 73 -24.65 -31.47 -4.62
N SER A 74 -25.09 -31.20 -5.86
CA SER A 74 -24.53 -30.12 -6.68
C SER A 74 -24.82 -28.71 -6.12
N ASN A 75 -25.94 -28.52 -5.41
CA ASN A 75 -26.28 -27.24 -4.79
C ASN A 75 -25.90 -27.15 -3.30
N SER A 76 -25.20 -28.14 -2.77
CA SER A 76 -24.87 -28.20 -1.35
C SER A 76 -23.91 -27.08 -0.91
N SER A 77 -24.17 -26.61 0.30
CA SER A 77 -23.42 -25.63 1.08
C SER A 77 -23.76 -25.89 2.55
N TYR A 78 -23.10 -25.22 3.49
CA TYR A 78 -23.50 -25.33 4.91
C TYR A 78 -24.95 -24.94 5.19
N ARG A 79 -25.58 -24.14 4.32
CA ARG A 79 -26.91 -23.58 4.53
C ARG A 79 -28.07 -24.50 4.15
N ASN A 80 -27.79 -25.63 3.50
CA ASN A 80 -28.81 -26.52 2.96
C ASN A 80 -28.42 -28.01 3.10
N LEU A 81 -27.59 -28.35 4.10
CA LEU A 81 -27.23 -29.74 4.38
C LEU A 81 -28.40 -30.57 4.93
N ASP A 82 -29.47 -29.93 5.41
CA ASP A 82 -30.68 -30.58 5.90
C ASP A 82 -31.48 -31.28 4.78
N GLU A 83 -31.30 -30.85 3.51
CA GLU A 83 -31.92 -31.49 2.34
C GLU A 83 -31.48 -32.97 2.19
N PHE A 84 -30.34 -33.36 2.76
CA PHE A 84 -29.85 -34.73 2.75
C PHE A 84 -30.68 -35.70 3.61
N GLU A 85 -31.53 -35.23 4.54
CA GLU A 85 -32.32 -36.11 5.44
C GLU A 85 -33.23 -37.07 4.65
N ARG A 86 -33.65 -36.69 3.44
CA ARG A 86 -34.49 -37.52 2.54
C ARG A 86 -33.77 -38.79 2.04
N PHE A 87 -32.44 -38.80 2.07
CA PHE A 87 -31.59 -39.88 1.56
C PHE A 87 -31.01 -40.76 2.69
N LYS A 88 -31.45 -40.53 3.91
CA LYS A 88 -30.95 -41.20 5.10
C LYS A 88 -31.20 -42.70 5.06
N GLY A 89 -30.17 -43.48 5.37
CA GLY A 89 -30.26 -44.94 5.45
C GLY A 89 -30.30 -45.65 4.10
N ASP A 90 -30.16 -44.95 2.97
CA ASP A 90 -30.03 -45.58 1.67
C ASP A 90 -28.60 -46.15 1.50
N ALA A 91 -28.49 -47.48 1.48
CA ALA A 91 -27.23 -48.17 1.29
C ALA A 91 -26.62 -47.97 -0.12
N THR A 92 -27.42 -47.61 -1.12
CA THR A 92 -26.95 -47.35 -2.49
C THR A 92 -26.19 -46.04 -2.60
N LEU A 93 -26.41 -45.11 -1.66
CA LEU A 93 -25.78 -43.79 -1.62
C LEU A 93 -24.53 -43.73 -0.75
N GLN A 94 -24.05 -44.88 -0.27
CA GLN A 94 -22.81 -45.00 0.50
C GLN A 94 -21.59 -45.06 -0.41
N ASN A 95 -20.47 -44.45 0.01
CA ASN A 95 -19.20 -44.41 -0.73
C ASN A 95 -19.27 -43.78 -2.14
N ILE A 96 -20.18 -42.82 -2.32
CA ILE A 96 -20.27 -42.05 -3.56
C ILE A 96 -19.27 -40.89 -3.53
N ASP A 97 -18.60 -40.67 -4.66
CA ASP A 97 -17.81 -39.45 -4.89
C ASP A 97 -18.75 -38.28 -5.22
N MET A 98 -19.05 -37.48 -4.19
CA MET A 98 -19.90 -36.29 -4.33
C MET A 98 -19.25 -35.19 -5.19
N ILE A 99 -17.91 -35.16 -5.27
CA ILE A 99 -17.17 -34.19 -6.10
C ILE A 99 -17.34 -34.55 -7.57
N GLU A 100 -17.20 -35.84 -7.92
CA GLU A 100 -17.46 -36.33 -9.28
C GLU A 100 -18.89 -35.97 -9.72
N ILE A 101 -19.89 -36.23 -8.87
CA ILE A 101 -21.29 -35.87 -9.18
C ILE A 101 -21.44 -34.38 -9.41
N ALA A 102 -20.99 -33.55 -8.45
CA ALA A 102 -21.16 -32.11 -8.52
C ALA A 102 -20.48 -31.50 -9.76
N THR A 103 -19.27 -31.97 -10.10
CA THR A 103 -18.52 -31.48 -11.26
C THR A 103 -19.12 -31.93 -12.58
N HIS A 104 -19.60 -33.17 -12.68
CA HIS A 104 -20.16 -33.71 -13.91
C HIS A 104 -21.46 -33.00 -14.32
N VAL A 105 -22.33 -32.71 -13.35
CA VAL A 105 -23.63 -32.07 -13.61
C VAL A 105 -23.55 -30.55 -13.61
N HIS A 106 -22.37 -29.97 -13.36
CA HIS A 106 -22.22 -28.52 -13.34
C HIS A 106 -22.49 -27.92 -14.74
N PRO A 107 -23.25 -26.82 -14.84
CA PRO A 107 -23.43 -26.11 -16.11
C PRO A 107 -22.10 -25.66 -16.70
N GLU A 108 -21.98 -25.73 -18.03
CA GLU A 108 -20.80 -25.21 -18.71
C GLU A 108 -20.79 -23.69 -18.69
N LEU A 109 -19.61 -23.14 -18.42
CA LEU A 109 -19.39 -21.70 -18.46
C LEU A 109 -19.15 -21.28 -19.91
N MET A 110 -20.24 -20.93 -20.61
CA MET A 110 -20.19 -20.39 -21.97
C MET A 110 -20.26 -18.86 -21.94
N GLY A 111 -19.38 -18.22 -22.70
CA GLY A 111 -19.36 -16.76 -22.81
C GLY A 111 -17.97 -16.19 -23.09
N GLY A 112 -17.91 -14.87 -23.22
CA GLY A 112 -16.68 -14.12 -23.47
C GLY A 112 -16.20 -13.37 -22.22
N LEU A 113 -14.97 -13.65 -21.77
CA LEU A 113 -14.28 -12.81 -20.79
C LEU A 113 -13.39 -11.80 -21.52
N VAL A 114 -13.70 -10.52 -21.34
CA VAL A 114 -12.93 -9.40 -21.87
C VAL A 114 -12.26 -8.66 -20.71
N THR A 115 -10.97 -8.35 -20.85
CA THR A 115 -10.22 -7.60 -19.85
C THR A 115 -9.54 -6.40 -20.49
N PHE A 116 -9.20 -5.39 -19.67
CA PHE A 116 -8.54 -4.18 -20.13
C PHE A 116 -7.11 -4.41 -20.66
N ASP A 117 -6.46 -5.52 -20.31
CA ASP A 117 -5.13 -5.88 -20.80
C ASP A 117 -5.20 -7.14 -21.69
N PRO A 118 -5.21 -6.98 -23.03
CA PRO A 118 -5.30 -8.12 -23.94
C PRO A 118 -4.06 -9.02 -23.94
N LYS A 119 -2.94 -8.57 -23.35
CA LYS A 119 -1.71 -9.38 -23.25
C LYS A 119 -1.81 -10.43 -22.15
N VAL A 120 -2.60 -10.17 -21.11
CA VAL A 120 -2.79 -11.07 -19.97
C VAL A 120 -3.92 -12.04 -20.28
N LYS A 121 -3.57 -13.31 -20.53
CA LYS A 121 -4.55 -14.37 -20.77
C LYS A 121 -5.27 -14.72 -19.46
N SER A 122 -6.40 -14.06 -19.22
CA SER A 122 -7.29 -14.38 -18.10
C SER A 122 -8.26 -15.49 -18.50
N LYS A 123 -8.40 -16.51 -17.67
CA LYS A 123 -9.38 -17.60 -17.83
C LYS A 123 -10.12 -17.85 -16.53
N TRP A 124 -11.33 -18.36 -16.65
CA TRP A 124 -12.08 -18.86 -15.51
C TRP A 124 -11.51 -20.19 -15.03
N MET A 125 -11.36 -20.35 -13.72
CA MET A 125 -10.98 -21.59 -13.05
C MET A 125 -12.16 -22.12 -12.24
N VAL A 126 -12.51 -23.38 -12.42
CA VAL A 126 -13.57 -24.03 -11.64
C VAL A 126 -13.01 -24.41 -10.27
N ILE A 127 -13.64 -23.92 -9.22
CA ILE A 127 -13.19 -24.09 -7.84
C ILE A 127 -14.31 -24.61 -6.94
N MET A 128 -13.95 -25.43 -5.96
CA MET A 128 -14.85 -25.88 -4.91
C MET A 128 -14.74 -25.00 -3.67
N THR A 129 -15.88 -24.50 -3.19
CA THR A 129 -15.93 -23.58 -2.04
C THR A 129 -17.00 -24.00 -1.03
N GLU A 130 -17.01 -23.41 0.15
CA GLU A 130 -18.08 -23.61 1.15
C GLU A 130 -19.45 -23.08 0.70
N VAL A 131 -19.47 -22.23 -0.34
CA VAL A 131 -20.70 -21.70 -0.96
C VAL A 131 -21.19 -22.65 -2.08
N GLY A 132 -20.39 -23.64 -2.45
CA GLY A 132 -20.65 -24.63 -3.49
C GLY A 132 -19.61 -24.59 -4.61
N LEU A 133 -19.91 -25.29 -5.70
CA LEU A 133 -19.13 -25.29 -6.93
C LEU A 133 -19.29 -23.94 -7.65
N CYS A 134 -18.14 -23.31 -7.96
CA CYS A 134 -18.07 -21.96 -8.49
C CYS A 134 -16.94 -21.85 -9.52
N PHE A 135 -16.81 -20.67 -10.15
CA PHE A 135 -15.73 -20.34 -11.06
C PHE A 135 -15.11 -19.00 -10.65
N THR A 136 -13.80 -18.89 -10.71
CA THR A 136 -13.07 -17.70 -10.28
C THR A 136 -12.09 -17.23 -11.33
N VAL A 137 -11.82 -15.93 -11.37
CA VAL A 137 -10.79 -15.33 -12.22
C VAL A 137 -9.96 -14.37 -11.40
N ASN A 138 -8.67 -14.28 -11.75
CA ASN A 138 -7.74 -13.32 -11.18
C ASN A 138 -7.55 -13.48 -9.65
N SER A 139 -7.68 -14.70 -9.12
CA SER A 139 -7.35 -15.04 -7.72
C SER A 139 -6.05 -15.83 -7.67
N LYS A 140 -5.10 -15.39 -6.83
CA LYS A 140 -3.80 -16.05 -6.61
C LYS A 140 -3.96 -17.43 -5.96
N PHE A 141 -5.05 -17.64 -5.21
CA PHE A 141 -5.29 -18.87 -4.43
C PHE A 141 -6.32 -19.80 -5.07
N ALA A 142 -6.74 -19.52 -6.31
CA ALA A 142 -7.69 -20.35 -7.04
C ALA A 142 -7.21 -21.80 -7.19
N SER A 143 -5.92 -22.02 -7.44
CA SER A 143 -5.32 -23.35 -7.66
C SER A 143 -5.38 -24.26 -6.43
N LEU A 144 -5.51 -23.72 -5.21
CA LEU A 144 -5.71 -24.54 -4.00
C LEU A 144 -7.12 -25.13 -3.92
N LEU A 145 -8.10 -24.51 -4.58
CA LEU A 145 -9.50 -24.91 -4.57
C LEU A 145 -9.91 -25.57 -5.89
N GLU A 146 -8.97 -25.72 -6.82
CA GLU A 146 -9.20 -26.34 -8.12
C GLU A 146 -9.39 -27.85 -7.97
N ILE A 147 -10.47 -28.38 -8.54
CA ILE A 147 -10.92 -29.76 -8.31
C ILE A 147 -10.10 -30.78 -9.11
N MET A 148 -9.45 -30.35 -10.20
CA MET A 148 -8.81 -31.26 -11.16
C MET A 148 -7.30 -31.48 -10.94
N VAL A 149 -6.72 -30.98 -9.84
CA VAL A 149 -5.28 -31.15 -9.56
C VAL A 149 -5.06 -31.71 -8.15
N PRO A 150 -4.83 -33.02 -8.01
CA PRO A 150 -4.32 -33.59 -6.76
C PRO A 150 -2.95 -32.97 -6.48
N GLY A 151 -2.85 -32.15 -5.42
CA GLY A 151 -1.60 -31.50 -5.02
C GLY A 151 -1.26 -30.24 -5.81
N GLY A 152 -2.23 -29.31 -5.93
CA GLY A 152 -2.07 -28.00 -6.58
C GLY A 152 -0.67 -27.39 -6.41
N ASN A 153 0.11 -27.37 -7.49
CA ASN A 153 1.35 -26.61 -7.52
C ASN A 153 0.98 -25.15 -7.77
N ILE A 154 1.12 -24.31 -6.74
CA ILE A 154 1.18 -22.87 -6.92
C ILE A 154 2.49 -22.61 -7.66
N SER A 155 2.41 -22.46 -8.96
CA SER A 155 3.59 -22.17 -9.77
C SER A 155 3.93 -20.69 -9.62
N ASN A 156 5.21 -20.34 -9.61
CA ASN A 156 5.59 -18.92 -9.67
C ASN A 156 5.14 -18.25 -10.99
N ASP A 157 4.80 -19.04 -12.01
CA ASP A 157 4.27 -18.56 -13.27
C ASP A 157 2.86 -17.95 -13.12
N ASP A 158 2.10 -18.32 -12.09
CA ASP A 158 0.73 -17.82 -11.85
C ASP A 158 0.70 -16.30 -11.59
N GLU A 159 1.80 -15.71 -11.09
CA GLU A 159 1.88 -14.27 -10.82
C GLU A 159 1.91 -13.43 -12.12
N PHE A 160 2.43 -13.99 -13.22
CA PHE A 160 2.47 -13.31 -14.53
C PHE A 160 1.08 -13.18 -15.19
N TYR A 161 0.10 -13.95 -14.72
CA TYR A 161 -1.27 -13.93 -15.27
C TYR A 161 -2.26 -13.08 -14.46
N LEU A 162 -1.81 -12.46 -13.36
CA LEU A 162 -2.67 -11.61 -12.54
C LEU A 162 -2.77 -10.20 -13.13
N LEU A 163 -4.00 -9.73 -13.31
CA LEU A 163 -4.29 -8.42 -13.85
C LEU A 163 -3.83 -7.33 -12.87
N ARG A 164 -3.04 -6.38 -13.38
CA ARG A 164 -2.63 -5.20 -12.63
C ARG A 164 -2.99 -3.93 -13.40
N CYS A 165 -3.53 -2.97 -12.68
CA CYS A 165 -4.02 -1.70 -13.17
C CYS A 165 -3.05 -0.58 -12.83
N HIS A 166 -2.53 0.08 -13.86
CA HIS A 166 -1.81 1.32 -13.69
C HIS A 166 -2.78 2.50 -13.65
N TYR A 167 -2.51 3.51 -12.81
CA TYR A 167 -3.37 4.69 -12.66
C TYR A 167 -3.61 5.43 -13.99
N LEU A 168 -2.60 5.49 -14.86
CA LEU A 168 -2.67 6.20 -16.16
C LEU A 168 -3.44 5.43 -17.25
N ASN A 169 -3.83 4.17 -17.05
CA ASN A 169 -4.52 3.38 -18.07
C ASN A 169 -5.98 3.86 -18.32
N GLY A 170 -6.45 4.87 -17.58
CA GLY A 170 -7.78 5.46 -17.74
C GLY A 170 -8.88 4.61 -17.07
N GLN A 171 -9.22 3.46 -17.66
CA GLN A 171 -10.25 2.55 -17.15
C GLN A 171 -9.77 1.10 -17.12
N CYS A 172 -9.46 0.60 -15.93
CA CYS A 172 -9.22 -0.82 -15.71
C CYS A 172 -10.55 -1.51 -15.42
N TYR A 173 -10.98 -2.39 -16.29
CA TYR A 173 -12.20 -3.18 -16.10
C TYR A 173 -12.07 -4.56 -16.73
N ALA A 174 -12.87 -5.49 -16.23
CA ALA A 174 -13.16 -6.74 -16.90
C ALA A 174 -14.67 -6.87 -17.08
N ARG A 175 -15.07 -7.57 -18.13
CA ARG A 175 -16.46 -7.84 -18.48
C ARG A 175 -16.60 -9.29 -18.85
N TYR A 176 -17.60 -9.93 -18.30
CA TYR A 176 -18.00 -11.27 -18.71
C TYR A 176 -19.41 -11.22 -19.31
N ASP A 177 -19.50 -11.65 -20.57
CA ASP A 177 -20.75 -11.79 -21.32
C ASP A 177 -21.12 -13.27 -21.37
N SER A 178 -22.00 -13.71 -20.47
CA SER A 178 -22.46 -15.10 -20.39
C SER A 178 -23.43 -15.42 -21.54
N ASP A 179 -23.27 -16.58 -22.17
CA ASP A 179 -24.26 -17.16 -23.10
C ASP A 179 -25.37 -17.93 -22.35
N ALA A 180 -25.22 -18.14 -21.04
CA ALA A 180 -26.18 -18.86 -20.22
C ALA A 180 -27.31 -17.94 -19.72
N SER A 181 -28.55 -18.43 -19.80
CA SER A 181 -29.75 -17.85 -19.17
C SER A 181 -29.84 -18.09 -17.65
N LEU A 182 -28.89 -18.84 -17.08
CA LEU A 182 -28.86 -19.16 -15.66
C LEU A 182 -28.33 -17.97 -14.85
N GLU A 183 -29.11 -17.50 -13.87
CA GLU A 183 -28.70 -16.43 -12.96
C GLU A 183 -27.36 -16.77 -12.26
N ILE A 184 -26.46 -15.78 -12.16
CA ILE A 184 -25.13 -15.93 -11.54
C ILE A 184 -25.00 -14.98 -10.35
N LYS A 185 -24.48 -15.50 -9.24
CA LYS A 185 -24.01 -14.73 -8.07
C LYS A 185 -22.51 -14.45 -8.22
N TYR A 186 -22.13 -13.19 -8.24
CA TYR A 186 -20.73 -12.76 -8.26
C TYR A 186 -20.28 -12.22 -6.90
N TYR A 187 -19.11 -12.64 -6.48
CA TYR A 187 -18.41 -12.17 -5.30
C TYR A 187 -17.10 -11.52 -5.73
N VAL A 188 -16.95 -10.24 -5.41
CA VAL A 188 -15.72 -9.50 -5.69
C VAL A 188 -14.88 -9.48 -4.42
N HIS A 189 -13.64 -9.95 -4.49
CA HIS A 189 -12.77 -10.09 -3.33
C HIS A 189 -11.31 -9.77 -3.67
N SER A 190 -10.48 -9.69 -2.62
CA SER A 190 -9.03 -9.56 -2.77
C SER A 190 -8.49 -10.69 -3.65
N PHE A 191 -7.53 -10.38 -4.52
CA PHE A 191 -6.85 -11.39 -5.32
C PHE A 191 -6.00 -12.34 -4.46
N LEU A 192 -5.63 -11.92 -3.24
CA LEU A 192 -4.99 -12.72 -2.20
C LEU A 192 -6.02 -13.36 -1.27
N ASP A 193 -7.19 -13.71 -1.80
CA ASP A 193 -8.28 -14.22 -0.99
C ASP A 193 -9.23 -15.13 -1.77
N VAL A 194 -10.08 -15.84 -1.03
CA VAL A 194 -11.13 -16.72 -1.56
C VAL A 194 -12.44 -16.47 -0.83
N ILE A 195 -13.55 -16.91 -1.42
CA ILE A 195 -14.88 -16.79 -0.81
C ILE A 195 -15.15 -17.93 0.17
N HIS A 196 -16.00 -17.66 1.16
CA HIS A 196 -16.39 -18.62 2.20
C HIS A 196 -17.83 -18.37 2.68
N THR A 197 -18.37 -19.20 3.57
CA THR A 197 -19.81 -19.18 3.90
C THR A 197 -20.37 -17.85 4.46
N THR A 198 -19.52 -17.02 5.07
CA THR A 198 -19.93 -15.72 5.66
C THR A 198 -19.56 -14.54 4.77
N THR A 199 -19.04 -14.79 3.57
CA THR A 199 -18.85 -13.73 2.56
C THR A 199 -20.21 -13.12 2.21
N THR A 200 -20.39 -11.82 2.49
CA THR A 200 -21.64 -11.09 2.28
C THR A 200 -21.63 -10.29 0.98
N GLY A 201 -22.82 -9.85 0.55
CA GLY A 201 -22.97 -8.93 -0.58
C GLY A 201 -22.70 -9.50 -1.98
N PRO A 202 -23.21 -10.70 -2.35
CA PRO A 202 -23.13 -11.14 -3.73
C PRO A 202 -23.90 -10.20 -4.66
N ILE A 203 -23.34 -9.95 -5.83
CA ILE A 203 -23.99 -9.25 -6.92
C ILE A 203 -24.73 -10.31 -7.75
N ILE A 204 -26.05 -10.27 -7.73
CA ILE A 204 -26.88 -11.16 -8.54
C ILE A 204 -27.19 -10.46 -9.85
N VAL A 205 -26.84 -11.10 -10.97
CA VAL A 205 -27.15 -10.60 -12.31
C VAL A 205 -28.08 -11.60 -12.98
N ARG A 206 -29.22 -11.09 -13.47
CA ARG A 206 -30.25 -11.90 -14.13
C ARG A 206 -30.12 -11.84 -15.64
N GLU A 207 -30.90 -12.68 -16.31
CA GLU A 207 -31.03 -12.68 -17.77
C GLU A 207 -31.41 -11.28 -18.29
N SER A 208 -30.85 -10.94 -19.44
CA SER A 208 -31.04 -9.65 -20.11
C SER A 208 -30.56 -8.44 -19.30
N GLN A 209 -29.79 -8.65 -18.22
CA GLN A 209 -29.24 -7.59 -17.39
C GLN A 209 -27.74 -7.40 -17.63
N GLU A 210 -27.37 -6.14 -17.82
CA GLU A 210 -25.99 -5.68 -17.69
C GLU A 210 -25.82 -4.96 -16.34
N MET A 211 -24.91 -5.50 -15.54
CA MET A 211 -24.53 -4.97 -14.24
C MET A 211 -23.10 -4.43 -14.32
N ASP A 212 -22.94 -3.13 -14.09
CA ASP A 212 -21.64 -2.45 -14.08
C ASP A 212 -21.34 -1.88 -12.69
N VAL A 213 -20.27 -2.39 -12.06
CA VAL A 213 -19.86 -1.99 -10.71
C VAL A 213 -18.39 -1.62 -10.69
N SER A 214 -18.09 -0.38 -10.33
CA SER A 214 -16.71 0.06 -10.09
C SER A 214 -16.34 -0.08 -8.62
N PHE A 215 -15.10 -0.48 -8.33
CA PHE A 215 -14.61 -0.69 -6.97
C PHE A 215 -13.47 0.27 -6.66
N ARG A 216 -13.55 0.94 -5.50
CA ARG A 216 -12.44 1.72 -4.95
C ARG A 216 -11.54 0.80 -4.14
N MET A 217 -10.24 0.83 -4.40
CA MET A 217 -9.28 0.03 -3.63
C MET A 217 -8.78 0.77 -2.40
N GLN A 218 -8.61 0.04 -1.30
CA GLN A 218 -7.80 0.42 -0.16
C GLN A 218 -6.74 -0.66 0.05
N GLU A 219 -5.47 -0.30 -0.02
CA GLU A 219 -4.37 -1.24 0.09
C GLU A 219 -3.46 -0.86 1.26
N THR A 220 -3.14 -1.85 2.09
CA THR A 220 -2.07 -1.81 3.08
C THR A 220 -1.02 -2.84 2.70
N THR A 221 0.20 -2.39 2.40
CA THR A 221 1.34 -3.28 2.14
C THR A 221 2.30 -3.28 3.32
N SER A 222 2.95 -4.40 3.53
CA SER A 222 3.96 -4.54 4.59
C SER A 222 5.38 -4.46 4.03
N SER A 223 6.27 -3.76 4.73
CA SER A 223 7.69 -3.69 4.37
C SER A 223 8.37 -5.04 4.53
N VAL A 224 9.48 -5.25 3.81
CA VAL A 224 10.27 -6.49 3.93
C VAL A 224 10.82 -6.67 5.34
N SER A 225 11.16 -5.56 6.03
CA SER A 225 11.66 -5.53 7.41
C SER A 225 10.71 -6.16 8.41
N LEU A 226 9.38 -6.15 8.16
CA LEU A 226 8.41 -6.83 9.02
C LEU A 226 8.66 -8.34 9.15
N ARG A 227 9.30 -8.97 8.15
CA ARG A 227 9.62 -10.40 8.20
C ARG A 227 10.60 -10.77 9.31
N ALA A 228 11.36 -9.80 9.82
CA ALA A 228 12.24 -10.01 10.97
C ALA A 228 11.47 -10.20 12.30
N LEU A 229 10.18 -9.85 12.35
CA LEU A 229 9.32 -9.99 13.52
C LEU A 229 8.49 -11.28 13.46
N SER A 230 8.27 -11.91 14.61
CA SER A 230 7.32 -13.03 14.71
C SER A 230 5.90 -12.58 14.36
N ALA A 231 5.07 -13.48 13.84
CA ALA A 231 3.68 -13.18 13.48
C ALA A 231 2.87 -12.57 14.65
N THR A 232 3.17 -12.98 15.89
CA THR A 232 2.57 -12.40 17.10
C THR A 232 3.01 -10.96 17.34
N GLN A 233 4.30 -10.65 17.20
CA GLN A 233 4.83 -9.29 17.39
C GLN A 233 4.30 -8.31 16.33
N ARG A 234 4.19 -8.74 15.06
CA ARG A 234 3.67 -7.89 13.98
C ARG A 234 2.15 -7.93 13.81
N GLY A 235 1.46 -8.75 14.60
CA GLY A 235 0.00 -8.86 14.59
C GLY A 235 -0.62 -9.24 13.25
N CYS A 236 0.15 -9.86 12.36
CA CYS A 236 -0.27 -10.26 11.02
C CYS A 236 0.59 -11.42 10.50
N ARG A 237 0.12 -12.06 9.42
CA ARG A 237 0.84 -13.13 8.74
C ARG A 237 0.90 -12.86 7.24
N PHE A 238 2.07 -13.09 6.63
CA PHE A 238 2.29 -12.94 5.19
C PHE A 238 1.68 -14.12 4.45
N HIS A 239 1.30 -13.84 3.20
CA HIS A 239 0.52 -14.74 2.38
C HIS A 239 1.31 -15.98 1.92
N ASP A 240 2.63 -15.95 1.99
CA ASP A 240 3.57 -17.02 1.69
C ASP A 240 4.00 -17.82 2.94
N GLU A 241 3.43 -17.56 4.12
CA GLU A 241 3.74 -18.32 5.34
C GLU A 241 2.82 -19.55 5.51
N PRO A 242 3.33 -20.79 5.35
CA PRO A 242 2.51 -22.00 5.19
C PRO A 242 1.68 -22.36 6.42
N MET A 243 0.37 -22.55 6.24
CA MET A 243 -0.56 -22.92 7.32
C MET A 243 -0.43 -24.38 7.73
N THR A 244 -0.39 -25.28 6.76
CA THR A 244 -0.13 -26.71 6.92
C THR A 244 0.76 -27.19 5.77
N LYS A 245 1.07 -28.48 5.74
CA LYS A 245 1.83 -29.07 4.62
C LYS A 245 1.00 -29.03 3.31
N GLU A 246 -0.30 -29.22 3.42
CA GLU A 246 -1.27 -29.24 2.32
C GLU A 246 -1.69 -27.83 1.89
N VAL A 247 -1.60 -26.85 2.80
CA VAL A 247 -1.96 -25.45 2.56
C VAL A 247 -0.71 -24.59 2.76
N PRO A 248 0.16 -24.45 1.73
CA PRO A 248 1.46 -23.79 1.83
C PRO A 248 1.40 -22.26 1.81
N ILE A 249 0.20 -21.67 1.96
CA ILE A 249 -0.05 -20.23 1.91
C ILE A 249 -0.91 -19.78 3.08
N TYR A 250 -1.06 -18.47 3.23
CA TYR A 250 -1.93 -17.86 4.22
C TYR A 250 -2.90 -16.87 3.60
N SER A 251 -4.19 -17.03 3.93
CA SER A 251 -5.18 -15.96 3.91
C SER A 251 -6.01 -16.06 5.18
N SER A 252 -6.49 -14.92 5.68
CA SER A 252 -7.47 -14.91 6.78
C SER A 252 -8.70 -15.77 6.49
N THR A 253 -9.23 -15.76 5.26
CA THR A 253 -10.43 -16.55 4.94
C THR A 253 -10.14 -18.05 4.91
N ILE A 254 -9.01 -18.46 4.33
CA ILE A 254 -8.56 -19.85 4.31
C ILE A 254 -8.32 -20.32 5.74
N CYS A 255 -7.78 -19.46 6.60
CA CYS A 255 -7.66 -19.77 8.02
C CYS A 255 -9.03 -20.00 8.69
N TYR A 256 -10.03 -19.18 8.38
CA TYR A 256 -11.39 -19.39 8.86
C TYR A 256 -12.02 -20.68 8.33
N MET A 257 -11.77 -21.02 7.06
CA MET A 257 -12.21 -22.29 6.46
C MET A 257 -11.58 -23.49 7.19
N LEU A 258 -10.26 -23.48 7.40
CA LEU A 258 -9.55 -24.54 8.14
C LEU A 258 -9.98 -24.63 9.61
N CYS A 259 -10.29 -23.49 10.24
CA CYS A 259 -10.85 -23.45 11.58
C CYS A 259 -12.22 -24.17 11.64
N ARG A 260 -13.10 -23.89 10.67
CA ARG A 260 -14.40 -24.57 10.57
C ARG A 260 -14.28 -26.04 10.19
N GLN A 261 -13.36 -26.40 9.32
CA GLN A 261 -13.04 -27.80 9.01
C GLN A 261 -12.62 -28.59 10.27
N LYS A 262 -11.83 -28.00 11.17
CA LYS A 262 -11.51 -28.63 12.47
C LYS A 262 -12.74 -28.80 13.34
N LEU A 263 -13.68 -27.85 13.27
CA LEU A 263 -14.94 -27.93 13.99
C LEU A 263 -15.85 -29.05 13.44
N THR A 264 -15.94 -29.26 12.12
CA THR A 264 -16.73 -30.36 11.54
C THR A 264 -16.21 -31.72 12.01
N MET A 265 -14.88 -31.88 12.04
CA MET A 265 -14.24 -33.09 12.58
C MET A 265 -14.57 -33.30 14.07
N LYS A 266 -14.61 -32.22 14.86
CA LYS A 266 -14.95 -32.31 16.30
C LYS A 266 -16.42 -32.64 16.55
N LEU A 267 -17.33 -32.15 15.71
CA LEU A 267 -18.77 -32.31 15.88
C LEU A 267 -19.28 -33.64 15.30
N CYS A 268 -18.84 -34.00 14.09
CA CYS A 268 -19.38 -35.12 13.31
C CYS A 268 -18.32 -36.10 12.81
N GLY A 269 -17.03 -35.88 13.10
CA GLY A 269 -15.96 -36.83 12.76
C GLY A 269 -15.64 -36.94 11.26
N CYS A 270 -16.10 -35.98 10.44
CA CYS A 270 -15.86 -35.96 9.01
C CYS A 270 -15.71 -34.53 8.46
N LYS A 271 -15.15 -34.44 7.25
CA LYS A 271 -14.98 -33.19 6.48
C LYS A 271 -15.95 -33.20 5.29
N PRO A 272 -16.71 -32.12 5.06
CA PRO A 272 -17.48 -31.98 3.83
C PRO A 272 -16.59 -32.11 2.59
N PHE A 273 -17.15 -32.65 1.51
CA PHE A 273 -16.43 -32.90 0.27
C PHE A 273 -15.92 -31.63 -0.44
N PHE A 274 -16.41 -30.45 -0.04
CA PHE A 274 -16.00 -29.17 -0.61
C PHE A 274 -14.78 -28.51 0.08
N TYR A 275 -14.07 -29.22 0.97
CA TYR A 275 -12.78 -28.80 1.52
C TYR A 275 -11.60 -29.42 0.79
N ILE A 276 -10.40 -28.90 1.03
CA ILE A 276 -9.15 -29.55 0.68
C ILE A 276 -9.02 -30.84 1.51
N ILE A 277 -8.91 -31.97 0.82
CA ILE A 277 -8.88 -33.32 1.39
C ILE A 277 -7.44 -33.83 1.33
N GLY A 278 -6.83 -34.09 2.48
CA GLY A 278 -5.54 -34.78 2.57
C GLY A 278 -5.70 -36.30 2.50
N ASP A 279 -4.61 -37.03 2.23
CA ASP A 279 -4.61 -38.49 2.02
C ASP A 279 -5.23 -39.31 3.16
N SER A 280 -5.26 -38.77 4.39
CA SER A 280 -5.80 -39.45 5.58
C SER A 280 -7.16 -38.92 6.05
N ASP A 281 -7.79 -38.02 5.30
CA ASP A 281 -9.02 -37.34 5.73
C ASP A 281 -10.28 -38.16 5.47
N LYS A 282 -11.18 -38.21 6.46
CA LYS A 282 -12.51 -38.82 6.31
C LYS A 282 -13.50 -37.82 5.71
N ILE A 283 -13.97 -38.11 4.50
CA ILE A 283 -15.04 -37.36 3.82
C ILE A 283 -16.39 -37.69 4.47
N CYS A 284 -17.27 -36.70 4.63
CA CYS A 284 -18.64 -36.92 5.10
C CYS A 284 -19.46 -37.67 4.04
N ASP A 285 -20.03 -38.80 4.45
CA ASP A 285 -21.14 -39.45 3.75
C ASP A 285 -22.47 -38.71 4.03
N VAL A 286 -23.59 -39.24 3.52
CA VAL A 286 -24.92 -38.66 3.73
C VAL A 286 -25.24 -38.48 5.21
N ASP A 287 -24.94 -39.47 6.06
CA ASP A 287 -25.17 -39.40 7.50
C ASP A 287 -24.29 -38.34 8.18
N GLY A 288 -23.04 -38.20 7.72
CA GLY A 288 -22.12 -37.15 8.16
C GLY A 288 -22.61 -35.75 7.80
N LEU A 289 -23.14 -35.55 6.58
CA LEU A 289 -23.72 -34.27 6.16
C LEU A 289 -25.00 -33.93 6.94
N ILE A 290 -25.85 -34.93 7.20
CA ILE A 290 -27.01 -34.80 8.09
C ILE A 290 -26.58 -34.46 9.53
N CYS A 291 -25.47 -35.00 10.02
CA CYS A 291 -24.95 -34.62 11.33
C CYS A 291 -24.55 -33.13 11.35
N LEU A 292 -23.87 -32.66 10.29
CA LEU A 292 -23.43 -31.27 10.19
C LEU A 292 -24.59 -30.28 10.06
N SER A 293 -25.68 -30.67 9.40
CA SER A 293 -26.88 -29.81 9.26
C SER A 293 -27.48 -29.42 10.63
N LYS A 294 -27.40 -30.32 11.63
CA LYS A 294 -27.84 -30.06 13.02
C LYS A 294 -27.00 -28.99 13.73
N HIS A 295 -25.85 -28.63 13.17
CA HIS A 295 -24.93 -27.62 13.69
C HIS A 295 -24.74 -26.44 12.73
N MET A 296 -25.66 -26.25 11.78
CA MET A 296 -25.59 -25.21 10.75
C MET A 296 -25.38 -23.80 11.33
N ASP A 297 -26.13 -23.44 12.38
CA ASP A 297 -26.02 -22.10 13.01
C ASP A 297 -24.57 -21.81 13.43
N LYS A 298 -23.92 -22.79 14.06
CA LYS A 298 -22.53 -22.67 14.49
C LYS A 298 -21.55 -22.70 13.31
N LEU A 299 -21.80 -23.52 12.29
CA LEU A 299 -20.90 -23.66 11.14
C LEU A 299 -20.97 -22.47 10.17
N THR A 300 -22.04 -21.68 10.27
CA THR A 300 -22.27 -20.46 9.47
C THR A 300 -22.09 -19.17 10.27
N SER A 301 -21.78 -19.27 11.57
CA SER A 301 -21.39 -18.14 12.43
C SER A 301 -20.15 -17.41 11.92
N ASP A 302 -20.04 -16.14 12.33
CA ASP A 302 -18.84 -15.34 12.07
C ASP A 302 -17.60 -16.01 12.71
N PRO A 303 -16.43 -15.97 12.05
CA PRO A 303 -15.21 -16.55 12.59
C PRO A 303 -14.80 -16.03 13.99
N ALA A 304 -15.20 -14.81 14.36
CA ALA A 304 -14.99 -14.26 15.70
C ALA A 304 -15.77 -15.03 16.78
N GLU A 305 -16.96 -15.53 16.48
CA GLU A 305 -17.79 -16.33 17.40
C GLU A 305 -17.25 -17.76 17.58
N LEU A 306 -16.45 -18.23 16.62
CA LEU A 306 -15.86 -19.56 16.60
C LEU A 306 -14.54 -19.67 17.39
N ASP A 307 -14.07 -18.58 18.01
CA ASP A 307 -12.76 -18.48 18.67
C ASP A 307 -11.60 -18.88 17.74
N CYS A 308 -11.74 -18.55 16.44
CA CYS A 308 -10.71 -18.82 15.45
C CYS A 308 -9.53 -17.86 15.62
N LYS A 309 -8.37 -18.38 16.05
CA LYS A 309 -7.11 -17.61 16.17
C LYS A 309 -6.45 -17.38 14.81
N CYS A 310 -7.08 -16.58 13.96
CA CYS A 310 -6.60 -16.23 12.62
C CYS A 310 -6.16 -14.76 12.57
N PRO A 311 -4.84 -14.48 12.58
CA PRO A 311 -4.33 -13.13 12.37
C PRO A 311 -4.81 -12.51 11.05
N GLN A 312 -4.86 -11.19 10.97
CA GLN A 312 -5.04 -10.53 9.67
C GLN A 312 -3.85 -10.81 8.74
N SER A 313 -4.09 -10.77 7.42
CA SER A 313 -3.01 -10.78 6.43
C SER A 313 -2.15 -9.52 6.57
N CYS A 314 -0.83 -9.65 6.37
CA CYS A 314 0.08 -8.50 6.43
C CYS A 314 -0.13 -7.55 5.25
N ASP A 315 -0.36 -8.10 4.05
CA ASP A 315 -0.83 -7.34 2.90
C ASP A 315 -2.36 -7.45 2.86
N LEU A 316 -3.03 -6.32 2.99
CA LEU A 316 -4.49 -6.25 3.07
C LEU A 316 -5.02 -5.35 1.97
N ILE A 317 -5.87 -5.90 1.13
CA ILE A 317 -6.55 -5.18 0.04
C ILE A 317 -8.04 -5.28 0.24
N ARG A 318 -8.72 -4.14 0.24
CA ARG A 318 -10.18 -4.04 0.32
C ARG A 318 -10.70 -3.36 -0.92
N TYR A 319 -11.70 -3.97 -1.55
CA TYR A 319 -12.42 -3.39 -2.68
C TYR A 319 -13.78 -2.93 -2.22
N LEU A 320 -14.01 -1.62 -2.26
CA LEU A 320 -15.24 -0.99 -1.81
C LEU A 320 -16.14 -0.72 -3.03
N PRO A 321 -17.30 -1.39 -3.15
CA PRO A 321 -18.19 -1.19 -4.30
C PRO A 321 -18.69 0.25 -4.34
N GLN A 322 -18.71 0.83 -5.54
CA GLN A 322 -19.47 2.05 -5.82
C GLN A 322 -20.92 1.67 -6.20
N VAL A 323 -21.77 2.67 -6.37
CA VAL A 323 -23.17 2.46 -6.76
C VAL A 323 -23.22 1.70 -8.10
N PRO A 324 -23.88 0.54 -8.16
CA PRO A 324 -23.97 -0.24 -9.38
C PRO A 324 -24.86 0.46 -10.41
N LYS A 325 -24.49 0.38 -11.70
CA LYS A 325 -25.34 0.76 -12.82
C LYS A 325 -25.95 -0.50 -13.40
N ILE A 326 -27.29 -0.54 -13.44
CA ILE A 326 -28.06 -1.66 -13.99
C ILE A 326 -28.70 -1.20 -15.29
N THR A 327 -28.51 -1.98 -16.36
CA THR A 327 -29.15 -1.76 -17.65
C THR A 327 -29.90 -3.04 -18.03
N ASN A 328 -31.18 -2.93 -18.36
CA ASN A 328 -31.98 -4.05 -18.86
C ASN A 328 -32.07 -3.94 -20.38
N TRP A 329 -31.82 -5.03 -21.08
CA TRP A 329 -31.84 -5.10 -22.54
C TRP A 329 -33.15 -5.74 -22.99
N GLU A 330 -33.92 -5.02 -23.81
CA GLU A 330 -35.19 -5.52 -24.36
C GLU A 330 -35.04 -6.16 -25.75
N SER A 331 -33.94 -5.85 -26.45
CA SER A 331 -33.62 -6.42 -27.77
C SER A 331 -32.13 -6.29 -28.10
N GLY A 332 -31.61 -7.19 -28.93
CA GLY A 332 -30.25 -7.12 -29.50
C GLY A 332 -29.30 -8.15 -28.91
N TYR A 333 -27.99 -8.01 -29.13
CA TYR A 333 -26.99 -9.02 -28.75
C TYR A 333 -27.02 -9.44 -27.25
N PHE A 334 -27.51 -8.56 -26.38
CA PHE A 334 -27.52 -8.74 -24.92
C PHE A 334 -28.88 -9.14 -24.34
N ASP A 335 -29.93 -9.28 -25.14
CA ASP A 335 -31.31 -9.51 -24.65
C ASP A 335 -31.56 -10.92 -24.07
N GLN A 336 -30.61 -11.84 -24.20
CA GLN A 336 -30.62 -13.19 -23.60
C GLN A 336 -29.31 -13.49 -22.85
N ARG A 337 -28.52 -12.47 -22.54
CA ARG A 337 -27.21 -12.62 -21.90
C ARG A 337 -27.19 -12.04 -20.50
N ILE A 338 -26.28 -12.56 -19.70
CA ILE A 338 -25.92 -11.99 -18.40
C ILE A 338 -24.58 -11.30 -18.57
N THR A 339 -24.57 -9.97 -18.46
CA THR A 339 -23.32 -9.20 -18.57
C THR A 339 -22.94 -8.64 -17.22
N PHE A 340 -21.77 -9.04 -16.72
CA PHE A 340 -21.18 -8.46 -15.52
C PHE A 340 -19.89 -7.73 -15.86
N ARG A 341 -19.88 -6.42 -15.65
CA ARG A 341 -18.71 -5.56 -15.77
C ARG A 341 -18.28 -5.12 -14.38
N TRP A 342 -17.01 -5.36 -14.05
CA TRP A 342 -16.42 -4.83 -12.82
C TRP A 342 -15.19 -4.00 -13.15
N GLY A 343 -15.16 -2.79 -12.60
CA GLY A 343 -14.10 -1.81 -12.79
C GLY A 343 -13.27 -1.62 -11.52
N LEU A 344 -12.03 -1.19 -11.68
CA LEU A 344 -11.17 -0.74 -10.59
C LEU A 344 -10.94 0.76 -10.72
N ILE A 345 -11.31 1.49 -9.68
CA ILE A 345 -10.90 2.88 -9.47
C ILE A 345 -9.57 2.82 -8.73
N PRO A 346 -8.44 3.16 -9.39
CA PRO A 346 -7.13 3.08 -8.76
C PRO A 346 -7.06 4.00 -7.54
N PRO A 347 -6.40 3.57 -6.45
CA PRO A 347 -6.30 4.35 -5.23
C PRO A 347 -5.37 5.56 -5.44
N THR A 348 -5.58 6.61 -4.66
CA THR A 348 -4.67 7.76 -4.58
C THR A 348 -3.79 7.73 -3.32
N THR A 349 -4.05 6.77 -2.43
CA THR A 349 -3.36 6.59 -1.16
C THR A 349 -3.12 5.11 -0.88
N LYS A 350 -1.92 4.77 -0.43
CA LYS A 350 -1.55 3.43 0.00
C LYS A 350 -1.03 3.50 1.43
N TYR A 351 -1.33 2.50 2.24
CA TYR A 351 -0.82 2.41 3.60
C TYR A 351 0.39 1.47 3.60
N ILE A 352 1.50 1.90 4.21
CA ILE A 352 2.67 1.05 4.39
C ILE A 352 2.81 0.72 5.87
N ARG A 353 2.83 -0.56 6.20
CA ARG A 353 3.20 -1.04 7.53
C ARG A 353 4.71 -1.27 7.57
N ASP A 354 5.40 -0.60 8.49
CA ASP A 354 6.86 -0.71 8.65
C ASP A 354 7.27 -0.92 10.13
N VAL A 355 8.51 -1.34 10.37
CA VAL A 355 9.09 -1.49 11.71
C VAL A 355 9.65 -0.16 12.19
N ILE A 356 9.16 0.35 13.32
CA ILE A 356 9.78 1.50 14.02
C ILE A 356 10.79 1.01 15.05
N PHE A 357 10.39 0.04 15.87
CA PHE A 357 11.24 -0.47 16.95
C PHE A 357 11.77 -1.84 16.55
N GLY A 358 12.94 -1.84 15.93
CA GLY A 358 13.68 -3.06 15.62
C GLY A 358 14.48 -3.57 16.81
N ILE A 359 15.05 -4.76 16.68
CA ILE A 359 15.97 -5.31 17.69
C ILE A 359 17.20 -4.42 17.88
N ASP A 360 17.64 -3.75 16.80
CA ASP A 360 18.77 -2.81 16.83
C ASP A 360 18.52 -1.64 17.78
N SER A 361 17.28 -1.15 17.85
CA SER A 361 16.89 -0.09 18.80
C SER A 361 17.04 -0.57 20.25
N PHE A 362 16.73 -1.83 20.53
CA PHE A 362 16.93 -2.41 21.86
C PHE A 362 18.42 -2.62 22.16
N VAL A 363 19.19 -3.17 21.21
CA VAL A 363 20.64 -3.38 21.34
C VAL A 363 21.36 -2.05 21.58
N ALA A 364 20.99 -0.99 20.85
CA ALA A 364 21.54 0.35 21.05
C ALA A 364 21.30 0.86 22.48
N MET A 365 20.09 0.64 23.04
CA MET A 365 19.75 1.03 24.40
C MET A 365 20.49 0.22 25.47
N VAL A 366 20.67 -1.09 25.25
CA VAL A 366 21.49 -1.94 26.13
C VAL A 366 22.95 -1.51 26.09
N ASN A 367 23.49 -1.22 24.91
CA ASN A 367 24.85 -0.70 24.77
C ASN A 367 25.01 0.62 25.53
N LEU A 368 24.07 1.56 25.37
CA LEU A 368 24.06 2.81 26.13
C LEU A 368 24.06 2.55 27.65
N PHE A 369 23.30 1.56 28.11
CA PHE A 369 23.29 1.15 29.52
C PHE A 369 24.64 0.58 29.97
N LEU A 370 25.25 -0.32 29.20
CA LEU A 370 26.57 -0.89 29.51
C LEU A 370 27.67 0.19 29.52
N TYR A 371 27.62 1.14 28.59
CA TYR A 371 28.50 2.32 28.61
C TYR A 371 28.28 3.16 29.88
N SER A 372 27.02 3.36 30.30
CA SER A 372 26.74 4.11 31.53
C SER A 372 27.26 3.42 32.80
N ILE A 373 27.25 2.08 32.85
CA ILE A 373 27.85 1.30 33.93
C ILE A 373 29.37 1.46 33.89
N ASN A 374 30.01 1.27 32.73
CA ASN A 374 31.45 1.42 32.58
C ASN A 374 31.93 2.81 33.01
N ILE A 375 31.25 3.87 32.57
CA ILE A 375 31.52 5.25 33.00
C ILE A 375 31.34 5.38 34.52
N SER A 376 30.27 4.82 35.09
CA SER A 376 30.01 4.88 36.54
C SER A 376 31.06 4.12 37.36
N THR A 377 31.55 2.97 36.89
CA THR A 377 32.65 2.21 37.52
C THR A 377 33.99 2.90 37.36
N ILE A 378 34.26 3.54 36.23
CA ILE A 378 35.44 4.40 36.04
C ILE A 378 35.35 5.60 37.01
N PHE A 379 34.17 6.20 37.17
CA PHE A 379 33.92 7.32 38.08
C PHE A 379 34.01 6.92 39.56
N CYS A 380 33.52 5.74 39.95
CA CYS A 380 33.67 5.21 41.31
C CYS A 380 35.10 4.72 41.61
N GLY A 381 35.78 4.14 40.62
CA GLY A 381 37.18 3.72 40.73
C GLY A 381 38.12 4.91 40.83
N SER A 382 37.83 5.99 40.11
CA SER A 382 38.57 7.25 40.20
C SER A 382 38.22 8.04 41.47
N ALA A 383 36.98 7.97 41.97
CA ALA A 383 36.58 8.61 43.24
C ALA A 383 37.35 8.09 44.48
N ARG A 384 37.89 6.86 44.45
CA ARG A 384 38.79 6.36 45.51
C ARG A 384 40.22 6.91 45.42
N ILE A 385 40.68 7.28 44.23
CA ILE A 385 42.01 7.88 44.00
C ILE A 385 41.92 9.41 44.17
N LEU A 386 40.74 10.00 43.98
CA LEU A 386 40.51 11.44 43.97
C LEU A 386 40.07 12.02 45.31
N GLY A 387 39.91 11.21 46.37
CA GLY A 387 39.54 11.70 47.71
C GLY A 387 40.52 12.73 48.30
N GLU A 388 41.79 12.72 47.89
CA GLU A 388 42.79 13.71 48.32
C GLU A 388 43.07 14.83 47.30
N VAL A 389 42.56 14.70 46.06
CA VAL A 389 42.85 15.65 44.96
C VAL A 389 41.62 16.50 44.57
N PHE A 390 40.39 16.06 44.86
CA PHE A 390 39.16 16.71 44.35
C PHE A 390 38.85 18.10 44.92
N LEU A 391 39.29 18.41 46.14
CA LEU A 391 39.02 19.74 46.74
C LEU A 391 39.76 20.87 46.01
N SER A 392 40.78 20.56 45.22
CA SER A 392 41.60 21.55 44.50
C SER A 392 41.06 21.91 43.11
N TYR A 393 40.20 21.08 42.50
CA TYR A 393 39.79 21.23 41.08
C TYR A 393 38.31 21.58 40.87
N ILE A 394 37.47 21.53 41.91
CA ILE A 394 36.08 22.03 41.87
C ILE A 394 35.99 23.49 41.34
N PRO A 395 36.87 24.43 41.76
CA PRO A 395 36.84 25.80 41.23
C PRO A 395 37.12 25.85 39.72
N ILE A 396 38.01 24.99 39.23
CA ILE A 396 38.40 24.94 37.81
C ILE A 396 37.27 24.35 36.97
N GLY A 397 36.58 23.31 37.45
CA GLY A 397 35.43 22.73 36.76
C GLY A 397 34.23 23.69 36.66
N ILE A 398 33.96 24.45 37.73
CA ILE A 398 32.93 25.50 37.71
C ILE A 398 33.33 26.62 36.74
N LEU A 399 34.60 27.05 36.76
CA LEU A 399 35.10 28.06 35.84
C LEU A 399 35.01 27.59 34.38
N LEU A 400 35.39 26.34 34.08
CA LEU A 400 35.26 25.74 32.74
C LEU A 400 33.81 25.66 32.29
N THR A 401 32.89 25.31 33.18
CA THR A 401 31.46 25.25 32.85
C THR A 401 30.91 26.65 32.59
N ILE A 402 31.31 27.65 33.37
CA ILE A 402 30.95 29.06 33.15
C ILE A 402 31.59 29.57 31.85
N CYS A 403 32.82 29.18 31.52
CA CYS A 403 33.48 29.53 30.27
C CYS A 403 32.86 28.84 29.06
N ILE A 404 32.39 27.59 29.19
CA ILE A 404 31.71 26.87 28.11
C ILE A 404 30.30 27.40 27.93
N VAL A 405 29.53 27.58 29.00
CA VAL A 405 28.17 28.15 28.93
C VAL A 405 28.23 29.61 28.50
N GLY A 406 29.14 30.39 29.05
CA GLY A 406 29.43 31.75 28.64
C GLY A 406 29.94 31.82 27.21
N GLY A 407 30.77 30.87 26.78
CA GLY A 407 31.24 30.73 25.40
C GLY A 407 30.10 30.40 24.44
N VAL A 408 29.26 29.41 24.76
CA VAL A 408 28.08 29.08 23.97
C VAL A 408 27.11 30.26 23.94
N TYR A 409 26.93 30.98 25.04
CA TYR A 409 26.09 32.18 25.07
C TYR A 409 26.68 33.33 24.24
N TYR A 410 28.01 33.50 24.26
CA TYR A 410 28.73 34.55 23.54
C TYR A 410 28.88 34.26 22.04
N PHE A 411 29.09 32.99 21.66
CA PHE A 411 29.24 32.55 20.27
C PHE A 411 27.92 32.09 19.63
N ARG A 412 26.80 32.13 20.36
CA ARG A 412 25.48 31.85 19.78
C ARG A 412 25.10 33.02 18.88
N VAL A 413 24.82 32.71 17.62
CA VAL A 413 24.21 33.66 16.69
C VAL A 413 22.84 34.05 17.27
N PRO A 414 22.59 35.35 17.56
CA PRO A 414 21.30 35.78 18.07
C PRO A 414 20.21 35.48 17.04
N PRO A 415 19.00 35.11 17.47
CA PRO A 415 17.89 34.92 16.55
C PRO A 415 17.62 36.24 15.79
N PRO A 416 17.12 36.16 14.54
CA PRO A 416 16.72 37.36 13.81
C PRO A 416 15.65 38.13 14.59
N GLY A 417 15.65 39.46 14.46
CA GLY A 417 14.65 40.31 15.10
C GLY A 417 13.23 39.96 14.63
N PRO A 418 12.21 40.08 15.49
CA PRO A 418 10.84 39.69 15.16
C PRO A 418 10.27 40.45 13.95
N GLU A 419 10.70 41.69 13.70
CA GLU A 419 10.28 42.48 12.53
C GLU A 419 10.73 41.85 11.20
N VAL A 420 11.94 41.26 11.17
CA VAL A 420 12.49 40.58 9.99
C VAL A 420 11.75 39.27 9.75
N VAL A 421 11.47 38.53 10.82
CA VAL A 421 10.70 37.29 10.77
C VAL A 421 9.29 37.56 10.24
N ASP A 422 8.61 38.59 10.75
CA ASP A 422 7.27 38.99 10.30
C ASP A 422 7.26 39.49 8.85
N ALA A 423 8.30 40.19 8.39
CA ALA A 423 8.37 40.67 7.01
C ALA A 423 8.51 39.51 5.99
N ILE A 424 9.27 38.47 6.36
CA ILE A 424 9.55 37.30 5.52
C ILE A 424 8.44 36.26 5.63
N LEU A 425 8.09 35.83 6.83
CA LEU A 425 7.17 34.70 7.07
C LEU A 425 5.72 35.15 7.33
N GLY A 426 5.52 36.42 7.66
CA GLY A 426 4.23 36.94 8.11
C GLY A 426 3.92 36.63 9.56
N ARG A 427 2.85 37.22 10.08
CA ARG A 427 2.46 37.09 11.50
C ARG A 427 1.81 35.73 11.80
N ASP A 428 1.91 35.30 13.05
CA ASP A 428 1.29 34.07 13.52
C ASP A 428 -0.25 34.14 13.40
N LEU A 429 -0.85 33.11 12.81
CA LEU A 429 -2.28 33.03 12.52
C LEU A 429 -3.14 32.90 13.79
N SER A 430 -2.55 32.54 14.93
CA SER A 430 -3.26 32.50 16.22
C SER A 430 -3.63 33.88 16.77
N GLU A 431 -3.08 34.97 16.22
CA GLU A 431 -3.28 36.34 16.71
C GLU A 431 -4.03 37.25 15.72
N VAL A 432 -4.52 36.72 14.60
CA VAL A 432 -5.14 37.53 13.54
C VAL A 432 -6.68 37.55 13.65
N ASP A 433 -7.23 38.67 14.13
CA ASP A 433 -8.65 39.00 13.99
C ASP A 433 -9.04 39.14 12.51
N SER A 434 -10.24 38.68 12.16
CA SER A 434 -10.76 38.54 10.78
C SER A 434 -10.88 39.83 9.95
N ASN A 435 -10.44 40.97 10.50
CA ASN A 435 -10.53 42.30 9.87
C ASN A 435 -9.18 42.91 9.48
N ASN A 436 -8.04 42.23 9.69
CA ASN A 436 -6.74 42.79 9.31
C ASN A 436 -6.03 41.93 8.25
N SER A 437 -5.83 42.49 7.05
CA SER A 437 -5.19 41.85 5.90
C SER A 437 -3.65 41.83 6.05
N GLY A 438 -3.16 41.00 6.98
CA GLY A 438 -1.74 40.71 7.15
C GLY A 438 -1.23 39.65 6.16
N TYR A 439 0.04 39.76 5.75
CA TYR A 439 0.73 38.72 4.97
C TYR A 439 1.10 37.55 5.88
N VAL A 440 0.90 36.31 5.40
CA VAL A 440 1.35 35.05 6.03
C VAL A 440 1.75 34.06 4.96
N VAL A 441 2.92 33.42 5.13
CA VAL A 441 3.38 32.33 4.27
C VAL A 441 2.55 31.08 4.54
N ARG A 442 1.77 30.66 3.54
CA ARG A 442 0.96 29.42 3.61
C ARG A 442 1.59 28.25 2.86
N THR A 443 2.31 28.56 1.79
CA THR A 443 2.85 27.58 0.86
C THR A 443 4.18 28.08 0.32
N VAL A 444 5.18 27.20 0.26
CA VAL A 444 6.46 27.42 -0.40
C VAL A 444 6.57 26.43 -1.56
N ALA A 445 6.78 26.93 -2.77
CA ALA A 445 6.92 26.07 -3.93
C ALA A 445 8.37 25.61 -4.12
N HIS A 446 8.60 24.35 -3.78
CA HIS A 446 9.89 23.66 -3.96
C HIS A 446 10.24 23.58 -5.45
N ARG A 447 11.35 24.20 -5.84
CA ARG A 447 11.84 24.38 -7.22
C ARG A 447 10.89 25.10 -8.16
N GLY A 448 9.99 25.91 -7.61
CA GLY A 448 8.93 26.59 -8.36
C GLY A 448 7.80 25.65 -8.79
N ALA A 449 7.10 25.99 -9.88
CA ALA A 449 6.03 25.16 -10.44
C ALA A 449 6.57 24.03 -11.35
N GLY A 450 7.49 23.21 -10.82
CA GLY A 450 8.25 22.20 -11.57
C GLY A 450 7.44 21.11 -12.30
N LEU A 451 6.14 20.98 -11.99
CA LEU A 451 5.20 20.10 -12.70
C LEU A 451 4.58 20.74 -13.94
N ASP A 452 4.57 22.07 -14.01
CA ASP A 452 3.91 22.86 -15.04
C ASP A 452 4.90 23.50 -16.01
N ALA A 453 6.12 23.80 -15.54
CA ALA A 453 7.26 24.24 -16.33
C ALA A 453 8.54 23.60 -15.77
N PRO A 454 9.64 23.52 -16.55
CA PRO A 454 10.88 22.87 -16.09
C PRO A 454 11.36 23.45 -14.75
N GLU A 455 11.57 22.59 -13.75
CA GLU A 455 11.90 23.02 -12.38
C GLU A 455 13.16 23.90 -12.31
N ASN A 456 13.27 24.75 -11.28
CA ASN A 456 14.42 25.63 -11.05
C ASN A 456 14.73 26.60 -12.21
N THR A 457 13.74 26.96 -13.04
CA THR A 457 13.87 27.94 -14.11
C THR A 457 12.96 29.15 -13.91
N LEU A 458 13.24 30.23 -14.65
CA LEU A 458 12.44 31.46 -14.59
C LEU A 458 10.99 31.22 -15.01
N GLU A 459 10.75 30.30 -15.94
CA GLU A 459 9.42 29.90 -16.39
C GLU A 459 8.63 29.19 -15.29
N ALA A 460 9.28 28.30 -14.51
CA ALA A 460 8.65 27.67 -13.34
C ALA A 460 8.34 28.68 -12.23
N PHE A 461 9.17 29.71 -12.07
CA PHE A 461 8.92 30.78 -11.11
C PHE A 461 7.77 31.70 -11.53
N THR A 462 7.73 32.07 -12.82
CA THR A 462 6.62 32.83 -13.42
C THR A 462 5.30 32.08 -13.26
N MET A 463 5.30 30.78 -13.60
CA MET A 463 4.11 29.93 -13.47
C MET A 463 3.65 29.82 -12.01
N CYS A 464 4.60 29.79 -11.05
CA CYS A 464 4.24 29.85 -9.63
C CYS A 464 3.48 31.13 -9.30
N LYS A 465 3.96 32.29 -9.79
CA LYS A 465 3.30 33.57 -9.56
C LYS A 465 1.89 33.60 -10.15
N GLU A 466 1.73 33.11 -11.38
CA GLU A 466 0.43 33.03 -12.07
C GLU A 466 -0.59 32.18 -11.28
N LYS A 467 -0.11 31.18 -10.53
CA LYS A 467 -0.93 30.31 -9.68
C LYS A 467 -1.13 30.83 -8.24
N GLY A 468 -0.67 32.05 -7.94
CA GLY A 468 -0.81 32.67 -6.62
C GLY A 468 0.18 32.17 -5.57
N CYS A 469 1.32 31.61 -6.00
CA CYS A 469 2.42 31.24 -5.13
C CYS A 469 3.38 32.43 -4.96
N ASP A 470 3.50 32.91 -3.72
CA ASP A 470 4.29 34.09 -3.37
C ASP A 470 5.63 33.75 -2.70
N PHE A 471 5.91 32.47 -2.45
CA PHE A 471 7.16 32.01 -1.84
C PHE A 471 7.71 30.81 -2.62
N ILE A 472 8.94 30.91 -3.10
CA ILE A 472 9.60 29.88 -3.90
C ILE A 472 10.85 29.39 -3.17
N GLU A 473 11.07 28.09 -3.15
CA GLU A 473 12.34 27.52 -2.73
C GLU A 473 13.10 27.02 -3.96
N PHE A 474 14.42 27.20 -3.98
CA PHE A 474 15.28 26.72 -5.04
C PHE A 474 16.71 26.46 -4.56
N ASP A 475 17.38 25.55 -5.28
CA ASP A 475 18.73 25.10 -4.96
C ASP A 475 19.79 25.89 -5.74
N VAL A 476 20.90 26.21 -5.08
CA VAL A 476 22.04 26.90 -5.70
C VAL A 476 23.31 26.08 -5.61
N GLY A 477 24.01 25.98 -6.74
CA GLY A 477 25.35 25.41 -6.84
C GLY A 477 26.32 26.32 -7.60
N LEU A 478 27.62 26.04 -7.48
CA LEU A 478 28.67 26.72 -8.25
C LEU A 478 29.11 25.90 -9.46
N THR A 479 29.34 26.58 -10.57
CA THR A 479 30.10 26.05 -11.71
C THR A 479 31.60 25.97 -11.37
N VAL A 480 32.39 25.28 -12.21
CA VAL A 480 33.84 25.14 -11.97
C VAL A 480 34.59 26.48 -11.99
N ASP A 481 34.08 27.46 -12.76
CA ASP A 481 34.58 28.84 -12.83
C ASP A 481 33.95 29.77 -11.78
N GLY A 482 33.15 29.23 -10.84
CA GLY A 482 32.63 29.93 -9.67
C GLY A 482 31.38 30.77 -9.92
N VAL A 483 30.63 30.50 -11.00
CA VAL A 483 29.36 31.18 -11.28
C VAL A 483 28.23 30.47 -10.54
N PRO A 484 27.41 31.19 -9.75
CA PRO A 484 26.27 30.60 -9.04
C PRO A 484 25.08 30.37 -9.98
N VAL A 485 24.61 29.13 -10.02
CA VAL A 485 23.50 28.68 -10.88
C VAL A 485 22.41 27.99 -10.07
N VAL A 486 21.17 28.12 -10.53
CA VAL A 486 20.01 27.50 -9.86
C VAL A 486 19.75 26.15 -10.49
N PHE A 487 20.10 25.08 -9.77
CA PHE A 487 19.96 23.70 -10.23
C PHE A 487 20.07 22.71 -9.05
N HIS A 488 19.24 21.66 -9.04
CA HIS A 488 19.15 20.74 -7.90
C HIS A 488 20.15 19.57 -7.97
N ASP A 489 20.21 18.88 -9.10
CA ASP A 489 20.97 17.63 -9.21
C ASP A 489 22.47 17.90 -9.43
N SER A 490 23.31 16.89 -9.20
CA SER A 490 24.74 17.00 -9.49
C SER A 490 25.03 17.06 -11.00
N ASN A 491 24.21 16.39 -11.81
CA ASN A 491 24.33 16.33 -13.27
C ASN A 491 23.01 16.67 -13.98
N LEU A 492 23.10 16.98 -15.28
CA LEU A 492 21.96 17.43 -16.08
C LEU A 492 21.06 16.30 -16.61
N GLN A 493 21.38 15.03 -16.34
CA GLN A 493 20.81 13.88 -17.03
C GLN A 493 19.29 13.74 -16.85
N ARG A 494 18.75 14.16 -15.70
CA ARG A 494 17.31 14.06 -15.43
C ARG A 494 16.48 15.06 -16.25
N MET A 495 17.00 16.26 -16.47
CA MET A 495 16.25 17.37 -17.09
C MET A 495 16.62 17.59 -18.56
N ALA A 496 17.89 17.38 -18.89
CA ALA A 496 18.45 17.54 -20.21
C ALA A 496 18.97 16.21 -20.77
N ASP A 497 19.35 16.23 -22.04
CA ASP A 497 20.05 15.12 -22.70
C ASP A 497 21.57 15.33 -22.63
N SER A 498 22.09 15.47 -21.41
CA SER A 498 23.49 15.80 -21.15
C SER A 498 23.95 15.19 -19.83
N ASP A 499 25.16 14.62 -19.82
CA ASP A 499 25.80 14.07 -18.61
C ASP A 499 26.74 15.10 -17.93
N LEU A 500 26.66 16.38 -18.31
CA LEU A 500 27.48 17.43 -17.69
C LEU A 500 27.17 17.55 -16.20
N VAL A 501 28.23 17.65 -15.40
CA VAL A 501 28.18 17.86 -13.94
C VAL A 501 28.37 19.34 -13.66
N VAL A 502 27.46 19.97 -12.91
CA VAL A 502 27.43 21.42 -12.70
C VAL A 502 28.77 21.92 -12.13
N ARG A 503 29.29 21.25 -11.09
CA ARG A 503 30.54 21.63 -10.41
C ARG A 503 31.81 21.44 -11.23
N GLU A 504 31.75 20.66 -12.29
CA GLU A 504 32.91 20.32 -13.13
C GLU A 504 32.89 21.06 -14.48
N THR A 505 31.81 21.79 -14.76
CA THR A 505 31.58 22.45 -16.05
C THR A 505 31.64 23.97 -15.91
N LYS A 506 32.16 24.68 -16.91
CA LYS A 506 32.18 26.15 -16.94
C LYS A 506 30.81 26.70 -17.31
N TRP A 507 30.48 27.88 -16.81
CA TRP A 507 29.18 28.53 -17.11
C TRP A 507 28.88 28.65 -18.60
N LYS A 508 29.88 29.01 -19.41
CA LYS A 508 29.73 29.15 -20.87
C LYS A 508 29.18 27.89 -21.54
N ASP A 509 29.55 26.72 -21.04
CA ASP A 509 29.16 25.42 -21.59
C ASP A 509 27.81 24.95 -21.01
N LEU A 510 27.39 25.48 -19.85
CA LEU A 510 26.10 25.20 -19.21
C LEU A 510 24.98 26.14 -19.67
N SER A 511 25.29 27.41 -19.97
CA SER A 511 24.30 28.47 -20.17
C SER A 511 23.34 28.24 -21.34
N GLY A 512 23.73 27.40 -22.31
CA GLY A 512 22.93 27.06 -23.49
C GLY A 512 22.19 25.72 -23.38
N VAL A 513 22.36 24.98 -22.27
CA VAL A 513 21.73 23.67 -22.12
C VAL A 513 20.23 23.85 -21.90
N ASN A 514 19.44 23.16 -22.72
CA ASN A 514 17.99 23.17 -22.62
C ASN A 514 17.50 22.16 -21.57
N LEU A 515 16.92 22.68 -20.48
CA LEU A 515 16.37 21.92 -19.37
C LEU A 515 14.95 21.38 -19.62
N SER A 516 14.29 21.79 -20.71
CA SER A 516 12.94 21.35 -21.01
C SER A 516 12.88 20.02 -21.78
N VAL A 517 14.01 19.50 -22.26
CA VAL A 517 14.08 18.36 -23.21
C VAL A 517 13.32 17.14 -22.71
N LYS A 518 13.41 16.85 -21.41
CA LYS A 518 12.75 15.70 -20.78
C LYS A 518 11.46 16.07 -20.02
N HIS A 519 11.02 17.33 -20.10
CA HIS A 519 9.82 17.81 -19.44
C HIS A 519 8.55 17.40 -20.23
N PRO A 520 7.45 16.96 -19.57
CA PRO A 520 6.21 16.56 -20.26
C PRO A 520 5.59 17.64 -21.15
N PHE A 521 5.81 18.92 -20.81
CA PHE A 521 5.33 20.08 -21.56
C PHE A 521 6.44 20.73 -22.41
N LYS A 522 7.44 19.97 -22.87
CA LYS A 522 8.57 20.50 -23.68
C LYS A 522 8.15 21.34 -24.89
N ASP A 523 7.02 21.01 -25.52
CA ASP A 523 6.52 21.75 -26.69
C ASP A 523 6.08 23.18 -26.34
N ARG A 524 5.68 23.43 -25.09
CA ARG A 524 5.35 24.77 -24.57
C ARG A 524 6.61 25.58 -24.21
N TYR A 525 7.72 24.89 -23.96
CA TYR A 525 8.98 25.45 -23.50
C TYR A 525 10.11 24.99 -24.43
N PRO A 526 10.15 25.46 -25.68
CA PRO A 526 11.07 24.92 -26.68
C PRO A 526 12.54 25.16 -26.32
N GLN A 527 12.85 26.18 -25.52
CA GLN A 527 14.17 26.45 -24.97
C GLN A 527 14.05 27.05 -23.57
N THR A 528 14.57 26.34 -22.58
CA THR A 528 14.63 26.80 -21.18
C THR A 528 16.02 26.53 -20.63
N ASN A 529 16.74 27.58 -20.26
CA ASN A 529 18.13 27.48 -19.82
C ASN A 529 18.24 27.44 -18.29
N ILE A 530 19.36 26.92 -17.79
CA ILE A 530 19.74 27.05 -16.38
C ILE A 530 19.90 28.55 -16.07
N PRO A 531 19.19 29.14 -15.10
CA PRO A 531 19.40 30.53 -14.74
C PRO A 531 20.56 30.68 -13.74
N THR A 532 21.25 31.81 -13.82
CA THR A 532 22.16 32.24 -12.75
C THR A 532 21.37 32.69 -11.53
N LEU A 533 22.00 32.65 -10.35
CA LEU A 533 21.38 33.16 -9.12
C LEU A 533 20.93 34.62 -9.26
N GLU A 534 21.76 35.47 -9.91
CA GLU A 534 21.45 36.88 -10.12
C GLU A 534 20.21 37.08 -11.02
N GLN A 535 20.06 36.27 -12.08
CA GLN A 535 18.87 36.30 -12.94
C GLN A 535 17.62 35.89 -12.16
N THR A 536 17.71 34.83 -11.37
CA THR A 536 16.60 34.33 -10.55
C THR A 536 16.16 35.37 -9.52
N VAL A 537 17.10 35.96 -8.78
CA VAL A 537 16.80 36.96 -7.75
C VAL A 537 16.12 38.19 -8.35
N ASN A 538 16.65 38.72 -9.46
CA ASN A 538 16.03 39.86 -10.15
C ASN A 538 14.62 39.54 -10.65
N HIS A 539 14.41 38.33 -11.18
CA HIS A 539 13.11 37.88 -11.65
C HIS A 539 12.08 37.81 -10.50
N LEU A 540 12.47 37.22 -9.36
CA LEU A 540 11.58 37.05 -8.21
C LEU A 540 11.28 38.38 -7.51
N LEU A 541 12.27 39.27 -7.38
CA LEU A 541 12.06 40.62 -6.87
C LEU A 541 11.08 41.41 -7.74
N ALA A 542 11.24 41.36 -9.07
CA ALA A 542 10.33 42.02 -10.01
C ALA A 542 8.90 41.47 -9.92
N ALA A 543 8.74 40.17 -9.64
CA ALA A 543 7.44 39.53 -9.41
C ALA A 543 6.86 39.75 -7.99
N GLY A 544 7.61 40.42 -7.11
CA GLY A 544 7.26 40.63 -5.70
C GLY A 544 7.20 39.33 -4.89
N GLN A 545 7.84 38.26 -5.36
CA GLN A 545 7.90 36.97 -4.69
C GLN A 545 9.01 36.95 -3.63
N ARG A 546 8.79 36.14 -2.59
CA ARG A 546 9.80 35.80 -1.59
C ARG A 546 10.50 34.50 -1.98
N MET A 547 11.68 34.30 -1.44
CA MET A 547 12.54 33.19 -1.85
C MET A 547 13.22 32.50 -0.67
N PHE A 548 13.40 31.21 -0.83
CA PHE A 548 14.17 30.35 0.06
C PHE A 548 15.32 29.79 -0.78
N ILE A 549 16.55 30.14 -0.43
CA ILE A 549 17.75 29.74 -1.15
C ILE A 549 18.39 28.58 -0.38
N ASP A 550 18.35 27.38 -0.95
CA ASP A 550 19.07 26.23 -0.39
C ASP A 550 20.46 26.08 -1.02
N ILE A 551 21.49 26.23 -0.19
CA ILE A 551 22.88 26.15 -0.61
C ILE A 551 23.34 24.69 -0.55
N LYS A 552 23.59 24.09 -1.72
CA LYS A 552 24.12 22.71 -1.83
C LYS A 552 25.65 22.63 -1.72
N ASP A 553 26.34 23.75 -1.88
CA ASP A 553 27.79 23.84 -1.89
C ASP A 553 28.39 24.14 -0.51
N ASN A 554 29.50 23.46 -0.20
CA ASN A 554 30.27 23.68 1.02
C ASN A 554 31.49 24.59 0.78
N ASP A 555 31.62 25.17 -0.42
CA ASP A 555 32.72 26.08 -0.74
C ASP A 555 32.50 27.45 -0.09
N SER A 556 33.51 27.92 0.66
CA SER A 556 33.59 29.27 1.20
C SER A 556 33.29 30.39 0.19
N LYS A 557 33.54 30.16 -1.11
CA LYS A 557 33.20 31.11 -2.19
C LYS A 557 31.70 31.38 -2.29
N MET A 558 30.85 30.40 -1.98
CA MET A 558 29.40 30.57 -2.00
C MET A 558 28.94 31.60 -0.96
N ILE A 559 29.59 31.64 0.20
CA ILE A 559 29.27 32.63 1.24
C ILE A 559 29.53 34.05 0.70
N LYS A 560 30.66 34.25 0.00
CA LYS A 560 30.95 35.52 -0.64
C LYS A 560 29.90 35.88 -1.70
N VAL A 561 29.48 34.92 -2.52
CA VAL A 561 28.41 35.13 -3.50
C VAL A 561 27.11 35.61 -2.84
N ILE A 562 26.70 34.99 -1.74
CA ILE A 562 25.49 35.39 -1.01
C ILE A 562 25.67 36.78 -0.39
N LEU A 563 26.81 37.07 0.24
CA LEU A 563 27.07 38.40 0.80
C LEU A 563 27.06 39.50 -0.27
N ASP A 564 27.73 39.26 -1.41
CA ASP A 564 27.75 40.18 -2.54
C ASP A 564 26.34 40.37 -3.13
N LEU A 565 25.48 39.34 -3.08
CA LEU A 565 24.08 39.41 -3.51
C LEU A 565 23.24 40.31 -2.59
N TYR A 566 23.37 40.18 -1.26
CA TYR A 566 22.68 41.06 -0.30
C TYR A 566 23.19 42.51 -0.38
N GLU A 567 24.50 42.72 -0.60
CA GLU A 567 25.06 44.07 -0.82
C GLU A 567 24.48 44.73 -2.09
N LYS A 568 24.26 43.96 -3.16
CA LYS A 568 23.64 44.45 -4.40
C LYS A 568 22.13 44.66 -4.28
N HIS A 569 21.45 43.85 -3.48
CA HIS A 569 20.00 43.87 -3.34
C HIS A 569 19.58 43.93 -1.86
N PRO A 570 19.59 45.12 -1.24
CA PRO A 570 19.21 45.27 0.18
C PRO A 570 17.79 44.80 0.50
N GLU A 571 16.87 44.81 -0.48
CA GLU A 571 15.50 44.30 -0.31
C GLU A 571 15.42 42.82 0.08
N LEU A 572 16.50 42.05 -0.14
CA LEU A 572 16.55 40.63 0.21
C LEU A 572 16.46 40.37 1.71
N GLU A 573 16.86 41.32 2.55
CA GLU A 573 16.78 41.21 4.02
C GLU A 573 15.35 40.95 4.53
N SER A 574 14.34 41.39 3.78
CA SER A 574 12.92 41.24 4.14
C SER A 574 12.18 40.19 3.31
N ARG A 575 12.88 39.49 2.41
CA ARG A 575 12.26 38.63 1.38
C ARG A 575 12.91 37.26 1.21
N VAL A 576 14.09 37.03 1.79
CA VAL A 576 14.90 35.83 1.55
C VAL A 576 15.21 35.06 2.82
N ILE A 577 15.06 33.74 2.74
CA ILE A 577 15.62 32.79 3.72
C ILE A 577 16.75 32.03 3.04
N VAL A 578 17.86 31.83 3.74
CA VAL A 578 18.99 31.05 3.25
C VAL A 578 19.20 29.84 4.16
N SER A 579 19.31 28.64 3.59
CA SER A 579 19.68 27.41 4.31
C SER A 579 20.97 26.80 3.77
N SER A 580 21.68 26.09 4.63
CA SER A 580 22.88 25.32 4.26
C SER A 580 23.11 24.18 5.25
N PHE A 581 23.64 23.06 4.76
CA PHE A 581 24.03 21.90 5.58
C PHE A 581 25.50 21.95 6.04
N SER A 582 26.25 23.02 5.73
CA SER A 582 27.67 23.19 6.12
C SER A 582 27.86 24.05 7.37
N LEU A 583 28.62 23.54 8.34
CA LEU A 583 29.01 24.28 9.55
C LEU A 583 29.85 25.54 9.22
N GLN A 584 30.64 25.52 8.14
CA GLN A 584 31.45 26.67 7.71
C GLN A 584 30.60 27.83 7.20
N SER A 585 29.45 27.54 6.57
CA SER A 585 28.49 28.55 6.13
C SER A 585 27.89 29.32 7.31
N TYR A 586 27.64 28.65 8.44
CA TYR A 586 27.11 29.28 9.65
C TYR A 586 28.13 30.19 10.38
N ILE A 587 29.41 29.81 10.40
CA ILE A 587 30.45 30.51 11.19
C ILE A 587 30.85 31.85 10.54
N ILE A 588 30.89 31.94 9.20
CA ILE A 588 31.33 33.16 8.49
C ILE A 588 30.14 34.12 8.24
N SER A 589 28.92 33.59 8.07
CA SER A 589 27.70 34.40 7.96
C SER A 589 27.39 35.20 9.24
N GLY A 590 27.82 34.68 10.40
CA GLY A 590 27.68 35.38 11.68
C GLY A 590 28.43 36.72 11.76
N GLU A 591 29.52 36.93 11.02
CA GLU A 591 30.28 38.19 11.11
C GLU A 591 29.70 39.35 10.26
N LYS A 592 28.88 39.06 9.23
CA LYS A 592 28.30 40.09 8.34
C LYS A 592 26.78 40.19 8.35
N ILE A 593 26.04 39.16 8.76
CA ILE A 593 24.58 39.23 8.99
C ILE A 593 24.27 39.93 10.34
N LEU A 594 25.30 40.20 11.16
CA LEU A 594 25.22 40.97 12.41
C LEU A 594 25.59 42.46 12.28
N ARG A 595 25.56 43.03 11.07
CA ARG A 595 25.64 44.49 10.87
C ARG A 595 24.41 45.05 10.21
#